data_AF-A0A956BDA1-F1
#
_entry.id   AF-A0A956BDA1-F1
#
_cell.length_a   1.000
_cell.length_b   1.000
_cell.length_c   1.000
_cell.angle_alpha   90.00
_cell.angle_beta   90.00
_cell.angle_gamma   90.00
#
_symmetry.space_group_name_H-M   'P 1'
#
loop_
_entity.id
_entity.type
_entity.pdbx_description
1 polymer ?
#
loop_
_entity_poly.entity_id
_entity_poly.type
_entity_poly.pdbx_seq_one_letter_code
_entity_poly.pdbx_strand_id
1 'polypeptide(L)'
;ESAPDGPACMVPYADFPRTVDPPEGYVVSANNDPSGLSRDGSLADDPIYIGGPWAIGLRAARIDALVAEVAAAGTATIADMARIQADTRSATGLLWGPVLSQAIARGRDLQAVDEPLEGADARIAALYAANQARFDAVATRIDAWVAADAPTPSGVETFYNRPAEGDAAMAVATMIFNAWLGHMVEWTLGDEPRTPGNRLTDDRTEGRTLDNLLAGRGPGNPRNLTSWDPDTEESVFFDVLGTEEVENSDEVILLALADALDFLAGPPAEDGEGGFGTDDMDAWLWGLRHTVRFESILAPFVGDIGGFGALLTRFGITPDNLPLTEGPLPQGDPRRDLIGFPRPGDQYSVDNADPGLRPRNFEYRDGPVKRLVIALHPDGRVEGQNIIPGGQSGLTSSPHFTDQVALWLGNEALPLRFHLDQVVEGAVGREVYLP
;
A
#
# COMPACT_ATOMS: atom_id res chain seq x y z
N GLU A 1 39.31 19.40 5.29
CA GLU A 1 39.64 19.71 3.89
C GLU A 1 38.41 20.31 3.23
N SER A 2 38.56 21.44 2.56
CA SER A 2 37.49 22.08 1.80
C SER A 2 37.20 21.25 0.55
N ALA A 3 35.95 20.84 0.34
CA ALA A 3 35.53 20.22 -0.91
C ALA A 3 35.89 21.16 -2.09
N PRO A 4 36.44 20.65 -3.19
CA PRO A 4 36.77 21.48 -4.33
C PRO A 4 35.47 21.96 -5.00
N ASP A 5 35.18 23.26 -4.89
CA ASP A 5 34.15 23.94 -5.67
C ASP A 5 34.59 24.00 -7.14
N GLY A 6 34.18 23.01 -7.93
CA GLY A 6 34.36 22.98 -9.38
C GLY A 6 33.37 22.03 -10.08
N PRO A 7 33.14 22.18 -11.39
CA PRO A 7 32.24 21.33 -12.19
C PRO A 7 32.64 19.85 -12.25
N ALA A 8 33.72 19.44 -11.58
CA ALA A 8 34.17 18.05 -11.44
C ALA A 8 33.32 17.23 -10.44
N CYS A 9 32.41 17.85 -9.71
CA CYS A 9 31.52 17.18 -8.74
C CYS A 9 30.09 16.95 -9.25
N MET A 10 29.82 17.21 -10.54
CA MET A 10 28.52 16.96 -11.15
C MET A 10 28.60 15.78 -12.13
N VAL A 11 27.63 14.87 -12.05
CA VAL A 11 27.43 13.81 -13.04
C VAL A 11 27.11 14.46 -14.39
N PRO A 12 27.90 14.22 -15.46
CA PRO A 12 27.59 14.73 -16.78
C PRO A 12 26.22 14.25 -17.27
N TYR A 13 25.49 15.11 -17.99
CA TYR A 13 24.16 14.75 -18.53
C TYR A 13 24.17 13.48 -19.39
N ALA A 14 25.27 13.23 -20.12
CA ALA A 14 25.41 12.06 -20.96
C ALA A 14 25.48 10.74 -20.17
N ASP A 15 25.86 10.81 -18.89
CA ASP A 15 26.07 9.65 -18.03
C ASP A 15 24.86 9.37 -17.12
N PHE A 16 23.83 10.22 -17.15
CA PHE A 16 22.56 9.92 -16.48
C PHE A 16 21.83 8.78 -17.21
N PRO A 17 21.21 7.84 -16.46
CA PRO A 17 20.39 6.79 -17.04
C PRO A 17 19.29 7.36 -17.95
N ARG A 18 19.24 6.87 -19.18
CA ARG A 18 18.24 7.26 -20.18
C ARG A 18 18.04 6.15 -21.20
N THR A 19 16.85 6.10 -21.77
CA THR A 19 16.53 5.25 -22.91
C THR A 19 15.65 6.02 -23.89
N VAL A 20 15.79 5.71 -25.18
CA VAL A 20 14.98 6.28 -26.28
C VAL A 20 14.62 5.12 -27.19
N ASP A 21 13.33 4.98 -27.49
CA ASP A 21 12.77 3.89 -28.31
C ASP A 21 13.32 2.51 -27.92
N PRO A 22 13.17 2.10 -26.64
CA PRO A 22 13.63 0.79 -26.18
C PRO A 22 12.92 -0.33 -26.96
N PRO A 23 13.59 -1.47 -27.23
CA PRO A 23 13.04 -2.54 -28.07
C PRO A 23 11.75 -3.16 -27.52
N GLU A 24 11.52 -3.07 -26.20
CA GLU A 24 10.29 -3.51 -25.55
C GLU A 24 9.09 -2.61 -25.89
N GLY A 25 9.34 -1.39 -26.38
CA GLY A 25 8.32 -0.44 -26.83
C GLY A 25 7.66 0.39 -25.72
N TYR A 26 8.17 0.32 -24.49
CA TYR A 26 7.65 1.09 -23.36
C TYR A 26 8.74 1.41 -22.32
N VAL A 27 8.44 2.34 -21.42
CA VAL A 27 9.28 2.67 -20.25
C VAL A 27 8.38 2.73 -19.02
N VAL A 28 8.80 2.11 -17.93
CA VAL A 28 8.12 2.18 -16.63
C VAL A 28 9.02 2.85 -15.60
N SER A 29 8.43 3.75 -14.82
CA SER A 29 9.05 4.33 -13.63
C SER A 29 8.01 4.55 -12.55
N ALA A 30 8.31 4.07 -11.35
CA ALA A 30 7.46 4.13 -10.18
C ALA A 30 8.32 4.28 -8.91
N ASN A 31 9.25 5.24 -8.93
CA ASN A 31 10.25 5.50 -7.87
C ASN A 31 11.22 4.34 -7.60
N ASN A 32 11.18 3.29 -8.43
CA ASN A 32 12.14 2.20 -8.44
C ASN A 32 13.50 2.67 -8.94
N ASP A 33 14.50 1.80 -8.76
CA ASP A 33 15.82 1.96 -9.33
C ASP A 33 15.75 2.20 -10.85
N PRO A 34 16.31 3.32 -11.35
CA PRO A 34 16.17 3.72 -12.75
C PRO A 34 17.02 2.90 -13.73
N SER A 35 18.06 2.19 -13.26
CA SER A 35 18.96 1.44 -14.16
C SER A 35 19.56 0.17 -13.57
N GLY A 36 19.03 -0.31 -12.43
CA GLY A 36 19.52 -1.51 -11.76
C GLY A 36 20.81 -1.31 -10.98
N LEU A 37 21.09 -0.07 -10.57
CA LEU A 37 22.27 0.35 -9.79
C LEU A 37 22.35 -0.30 -8.40
N SER A 38 21.22 -0.74 -7.87
CA SER A 38 21.12 -1.29 -6.52
C SER A 38 20.87 -2.81 -6.49
N ARG A 39 20.98 -3.49 -7.64
CA ARG A 39 20.63 -4.92 -7.77
C ARG A 39 21.71 -5.87 -7.23
N ASP A 40 22.97 -5.45 -7.21
CA ASP A 40 24.11 -6.23 -6.72
C ASP A 40 24.34 -6.07 -5.20
N GLY A 41 23.54 -5.23 -4.55
CA GLY A 41 23.65 -4.96 -3.10
C GLY A 41 24.83 -4.08 -2.73
N SER A 42 25.46 -3.41 -3.69
CA SER A 42 26.58 -2.50 -3.47
C SER A 42 26.23 -1.07 -3.89
N LEU A 43 26.81 -0.10 -3.19
CA LEU A 43 26.72 1.33 -3.52
C LEU A 43 28.07 1.88 -3.99
N ALA A 44 29.08 1.03 -4.09
CA ALA A 44 30.49 1.43 -4.18
C ALA A 44 31.21 0.94 -5.46
N ASP A 45 30.56 0.11 -6.27
CA ASP A 45 31.08 -0.47 -7.51
C ASP A 45 30.43 0.09 -8.78
N ASP A 46 29.39 0.92 -8.63
CA ASP A 46 28.89 1.73 -9.73
C ASP A 46 29.90 2.82 -10.13
N PRO A 47 30.14 3.04 -11.44
CA PRO A 47 30.99 4.14 -11.90
C PRO A 47 30.50 5.52 -11.46
N ILE A 48 29.18 5.65 -11.20
CA ILE A 48 28.50 6.90 -10.87
C ILE A 48 27.41 6.65 -9.84
N TYR A 49 27.52 7.31 -8.69
CA TYR A 49 26.47 7.35 -7.68
C TYR A 49 25.48 8.47 -7.98
N ILE A 50 24.24 8.13 -8.36
CA ILE A 50 23.17 9.11 -8.65
C ILE A 50 22.11 9.22 -7.55
N GLY A 51 22.23 8.42 -6.48
CA GLY A 51 21.37 8.52 -5.29
C GLY A 51 20.72 7.21 -4.85
N GLY A 52 19.83 7.34 -3.88
CA GLY A 52 19.12 6.26 -3.19
C GLY A 52 18.72 6.68 -1.77
N PRO A 53 17.92 5.88 -1.05
CA PRO A 53 17.35 4.60 -1.47
C PRO A 53 16.13 4.75 -2.41
N TRP A 54 15.97 3.78 -3.31
CA TRP A 54 14.83 3.68 -4.22
C TRP A 54 13.66 2.90 -3.59
N ALA A 55 12.45 3.07 -4.11
CA ALA A 55 11.32 2.23 -3.71
C ALA A 55 11.62 0.73 -3.94
N ILE A 56 10.97 -0.15 -3.18
CA ILE A 56 11.20 -1.60 -3.20
C ILE A 56 10.95 -2.25 -4.58
N GLY A 57 10.21 -1.58 -5.46
CA GLY A 57 10.02 -2.00 -6.86
C GLY A 57 8.74 -2.79 -7.13
N LEU A 58 7.94 -3.12 -6.11
CA LEU A 58 6.70 -3.88 -6.26
C LEU A 58 5.68 -3.19 -7.20
N ARG A 59 5.42 -1.88 -7.01
CA ARG A 59 4.58 -1.10 -7.96
C ARG A 59 5.14 -1.13 -9.38
N ALA A 60 6.45 -0.94 -9.53
CA ALA A 60 7.08 -0.91 -10.84
C ALA A 60 6.95 -2.26 -11.55
N ALA A 61 7.16 -3.37 -10.83
CA ALA A 61 7.00 -4.73 -11.36
C ALA A 61 5.55 -5.01 -11.80
N ARG A 62 4.56 -4.54 -11.03
CA ARG A 62 3.15 -4.68 -11.41
C ARG A 62 2.79 -3.87 -12.66
N ILE A 63 3.25 -2.62 -12.74
CA ILE A 63 3.04 -1.76 -13.92
C ILE A 63 3.74 -2.37 -15.14
N ASP A 64 4.98 -2.83 -14.98
CA ASP A 64 5.75 -3.48 -16.04
C ASP A 64 5.00 -4.69 -16.61
N ALA A 65 4.54 -5.61 -15.77
CA ALA A 65 3.76 -6.77 -16.21
C ALA A 65 2.49 -6.38 -17.00
N LEU A 66 1.73 -5.40 -16.51
CA LEU A 66 0.48 -4.95 -17.15
C LEU A 66 0.74 -4.20 -18.47
N VAL A 67 1.76 -3.34 -18.52
CA VAL A 67 2.12 -2.61 -19.73
C VAL A 67 2.72 -3.55 -20.77
N ALA A 68 3.53 -4.53 -20.35
CA ALA A 68 4.08 -5.54 -21.24
C ALA A 68 2.99 -6.36 -21.93
N GLU A 69 1.92 -6.73 -21.21
CA GLU A 69 0.76 -7.42 -21.78
C GLU A 69 0.09 -6.58 -22.88
N VAL A 70 -0.20 -5.32 -22.58
CA VAL A 70 -0.86 -4.39 -23.50
C VAL A 70 0.02 -4.06 -24.71
N ALA A 71 1.34 -3.90 -24.50
CA ALA A 71 2.32 -3.67 -25.54
C ALA A 71 2.46 -4.88 -26.47
N ALA A 72 2.56 -6.09 -25.91
CA ALA A 72 2.64 -7.33 -26.68
C ALA A 72 1.37 -7.59 -27.52
N ALA A 73 0.20 -7.19 -27.02
CA ALA A 73 -1.05 -7.26 -27.76
C ALA A 73 -1.18 -6.17 -28.84
N GLY A 74 -0.38 -5.10 -28.77
CA GLY A 74 -0.50 -3.93 -29.63
C GLY A 74 -1.78 -3.12 -29.38
N THR A 75 -2.35 -3.23 -28.18
CA THR A 75 -3.67 -2.67 -27.83
C THR A 75 -3.58 -1.51 -26.85
N ALA A 76 -2.49 -0.75 -26.80
CA ALA A 76 -2.36 0.38 -25.87
C ALA A 76 -3.40 1.48 -26.16
N THR A 77 -4.53 1.44 -25.44
CA THR A 77 -5.58 2.47 -25.50
C THR A 77 -5.58 3.36 -24.26
N ILE A 78 -6.30 4.47 -24.32
CA ILE A 78 -6.54 5.33 -23.15
C ILE A 78 -7.20 4.52 -22.02
N ALA A 79 -8.15 3.65 -22.35
CA ALA A 79 -8.86 2.83 -21.37
C ALA A 79 -7.95 1.80 -20.70
N ASP A 80 -7.03 1.19 -21.46
CA ASP A 80 -6.04 0.25 -20.90
C ASP A 80 -5.11 0.93 -19.91
N MET A 81 -4.56 2.09 -20.27
CA MET A 81 -3.70 2.85 -19.36
C MET A 81 -4.46 3.34 -18.12
N ALA A 82 -5.74 3.69 -18.26
CA ALA A 82 -6.62 4.02 -17.13
C ALA A 82 -6.79 2.85 -16.17
N ARG A 83 -7.07 1.65 -16.72
CA ARG A 83 -7.22 0.42 -15.96
C ARG A 83 -5.93 0.06 -15.20
N ILE A 84 -4.77 0.28 -15.82
CA ILE A 84 -3.47 0.07 -15.16
C ILE A 84 -3.30 1.05 -14.00
N GLN A 85 -3.63 2.33 -14.19
CA GLN A 85 -3.58 3.34 -13.12
C GLN A 85 -4.54 3.04 -11.95
N ALA A 86 -5.59 2.26 -12.19
CA ALA A 86 -6.59 1.85 -11.21
C ALA A 86 -6.34 0.45 -10.63
N ASP A 87 -5.21 -0.22 -10.94
CA ASP A 87 -4.89 -1.54 -10.41
C ASP A 87 -4.54 -1.45 -8.91
N THR A 88 -5.34 -2.11 -8.09
CA THR A 88 -5.23 -2.05 -6.62
C THR A 88 -4.66 -3.32 -6.01
N ARG A 89 -4.31 -4.33 -6.81
CA ARG A 89 -3.91 -5.65 -6.29
C ARG A 89 -2.71 -5.57 -5.35
N SER A 90 -2.74 -6.43 -4.34
CA SER A 90 -1.74 -6.45 -3.28
C SER A 90 -0.48 -7.18 -3.72
N ALA A 91 0.56 -6.41 -4.06
CA ALA A 91 1.87 -6.98 -4.36
C ALA A 91 2.52 -7.61 -3.12
N THR A 92 2.29 -7.04 -1.94
CA THR A 92 2.74 -7.58 -0.65
C THR A 92 1.97 -8.84 -0.28
N GLY A 93 0.66 -8.90 -0.57
CA GLY A 93 -0.18 -10.08 -0.41
C GLY A 93 0.32 -11.27 -1.22
N LEU A 94 0.67 -11.06 -2.49
CA LEU A 94 1.25 -12.11 -3.34
C LEU A 94 2.64 -12.56 -2.86
N LEU A 95 3.41 -11.66 -2.25
CA LEU A 95 4.77 -11.94 -1.78
C LEU A 95 4.78 -12.68 -0.43
N TRP A 96 3.97 -12.22 0.53
CA TRP A 96 4.02 -12.67 1.93
C TRP A 96 2.79 -13.45 2.39
N GLY A 97 1.67 -13.39 1.66
CA GLY A 97 0.50 -14.24 1.93
C GLY A 97 0.84 -15.74 1.95
N PRO A 98 1.61 -16.27 0.97
CA PRO A 98 2.04 -17.66 0.99
C PRO A 98 2.91 -18.02 2.21
N VAL A 99 3.70 -17.07 2.71
CA VAL A 99 4.54 -17.27 3.91
C VAL A 99 3.65 -17.43 5.15
N LEU A 100 2.62 -16.59 5.30
CA LEU A 100 1.63 -16.71 6.36
C LEU A 100 0.90 -18.07 6.32
N SER A 101 0.40 -18.48 5.15
CA SER A 101 -0.27 -19.77 4.98
C SER A 101 0.64 -20.95 5.33
N GLN A 102 1.93 -20.88 4.97
CA GLN A 102 2.91 -21.92 5.29
C GLN A 102 3.16 -22.03 6.80
N ALA A 103 3.28 -20.91 7.53
CA ALA A 103 3.45 -20.94 8.98
C ALA A 103 2.21 -21.53 9.69
N ILE A 104 0.99 -21.20 9.21
CA ILE A 104 -0.24 -21.80 9.73
C ILE A 104 -0.26 -23.32 9.48
N ALA A 105 0.13 -23.76 8.27
CA ALA A 105 0.23 -25.18 7.95
C ALA A 105 1.27 -25.90 8.82
N ARG A 106 2.42 -25.26 9.06
CA ARG A 106 3.45 -25.78 9.97
C ARG A 106 2.93 -25.97 11.39
N GLY A 107 2.17 -24.99 11.91
CA GLY A 107 1.49 -25.11 13.21
C GLY A 107 0.51 -26.27 13.28
N ARG A 108 -0.29 -26.47 12.22
CA ARG A 108 -1.20 -27.61 12.09
C ARG A 108 -0.47 -28.94 12.09
N ASP A 109 0.60 -29.04 11.31
CA ASP A 109 1.38 -30.27 11.17
C ASP A 109 2.08 -30.62 12.49
N LEU A 110 2.62 -29.63 13.20
CA LEU A 110 3.21 -29.81 14.53
C LEU A 110 2.17 -30.26 15.57
N GLN A 111 0.98 -29.66 15.58
CA GLN A 111 -0.10 -30.09 16.47
C GLN A 111 -0.47 -31.57 16.27
N ALA A 112 -0.28 -32.10 15.07
CA ALA A 112 -0.60 -33.49 14.73
C ALA A 112 0.54 -34.49 15.04
N VAL A 113 1.70 -34.03 15.53
CA VAL A 113 2.81 -34.90 15.92
C VAL A 113 2.47 -35.59 17.25
N ASP A 114 2.58 -36.92 17.28
CA ASP A 114 2.29 -37.73 18.48
C ASP A 114 3.47 -37.74 19.47
N GLU A 115 4.69 -37.53 19.00
CA GLU A 115 5.89 -37.43 19.82
C GLU A 115 5.97 -36.10 20.60
N PRO A 116 6.59 -36.09 21.80
CA PRO A 116 6.84 -34.85 22.53
C PRO A 116 7.70 -33.89 21.70
N LEU A 117 7.15 -32.71 21.43
CA LEU A 117 7.86 -31.58 20.85
C LEU A 117 8.61 -30.80 21.94
N GLU A 118 9.70 -30.14 21.57
CA GLU A 118 10.50 -29.27 22.44
C GLU A 118 10.78 -27.93 21.76
N GLY A 119 11.21 -26.92 22.54
CA GLY A 119 11.59 -25.60 22.02
C GLY A 119 10.48 -24.89 21.24
N ALA A 120 10.85 -24.21 20.15
CA ALA A 120 9.94 -23.45 19.30
C ALA A 120 8.82 -24.33 18.71
N ASP A 121 9.12 -25.57 18.31
CA ASP A 121 8.12 -26.49 17.75
C ASP A 121 6.97 -26.77 18.74
N ALA A 122 7.29 -26.95 20.03
CA ALA A 122 6.28 -27.14 21.07
C ALA A 122 5.41 -25.89 21.27
N ARG A 123 6.03 -24.71 21.22
CA ARG A 123 5.32 -23.42 21.38
C ARG A 123 4.44 -23.12 20.17
N ILE A 124 4.92 -23.36 18.95
CA ILE A 124 4.15 -23.25 17.71
C ILE A 124 2.92 -24.18 17.75
N ALA A 125 3.11 -25.45 18.13
CA ALA A 125 2.00 -26.40 18.26
C ALA A 125 0.94 -25.93 19.27
N ALA A 126 1.40 -25.41 20.42
CA ALA A 126 0.51 -24.88 21.45
C ALA A 126 -0.22 -23.61 20.98
N LEU A 127 0.46 -22.70 20.30
CA LEU A 127 -0.11 -21.46 19.76
C LEU A 127 -1.17 -21.76 18.69
N TYR A 128 -0.88 -22.69 17.78
CA TYR A 128 -1.84 -23.18 16.80
C TYR A 128 -3.04 -23.83 17.50
N ALA A 129 -2.82 -24.71 18.48
CA ALA A 129 -3.92 -25.36 19.20
C ALA A 129 -4.84 -24.36 19.91
N ALA A 130 -4.29 -23.28 20.47
CA ALA A 130 -5.05 -22.21 21.12
C ALA A 130 -5.89 -21.38 20.13
N ASN A 131 -5.46 -21.28 18.87
CA ASN A 131 -6.08 -20.43 17.84
C ASN A 131 -6.64 -21.21 16.64
N GLN A 132 -6.76 -22.54 16.74
CA GLN A 132 -6.95 -23.45 15.60
C GLN A 132 -8.06 -22.99 14.65
N ALA A 133 -9.27 -22.72 15.17
CA ALA A 133 -10.40 -22.30 14.36
C ALA A 133 -10.16 -20.96 13.64
N ARG A 134 -9.49 -20.00 14.31
CA ARG A 134 -9.16 -18.68 13.75
C ARG A 134 -8.09 -18.82 12.67
N PHE A 135 -7.02 -19.58 12.94
CA PHE A 135 -5.93 -19.78 11.99
C PHE A 135 -6.37 -20.56 10.75
N ASP A 136 -7.20 -21.60 10.90
CA ASP A 136 -7.79 -22.34 9.77
C ASP A 136 -8.67 -21.43 8.89
N ALA A 137 -9.45 -20.55 9.52
CA ALA A 137 -10.28 -19.57 8.85
C ALA A 137 -9.45 -18.52 8.09
N VAL A 138 -8.29 -18.11 8.63
CA VAL A 138 -7.33 -17.21 7.99
C VAL A 138 -6.67 -17.89 6.80
N ALA A 139 -6.11 -19.09 6.97
CA ALA A 139 -5.45 -19.83 5.89
C ALA A 139 -6.37 -19.99 4.67
N THR A 140 -7.63 -20.39 4.91
CA THR A 140 -8.63 -20.52 3.84
C THR A 140 -8.86 -19.19 3.09
N ARG A 141 -8.95 -18.07 3.81
CA ARG A 141 -9.17 -16.73 3.23
C ARG A 141 -7.95 -16.24 2.46
N ILE A 142 -6.76 -16.35 3.04
CA ILE A 142 -5.50 -15.91 2.43
C ILE A 142 -5.19 -16.75 1.18
N ASP A 143 -5.35 -18.07 1.22
CA ASP A 143 -5.12 -18.93 0.05
C ASP A 143 -6.09 -18.61 -1.09
N ALA A 144 -7.38 -18.42 -0.79
CA ALA A 144 -8.37 -18.04 -1.81
C ALA A 144 -8.09 -16.64 -2.38
N TRP A 145 -7.68 -15.70 -1.54
CA TRP A 145 -7.35 -14.34 -1.93
C TRP A 145 -6.10 -14.28 -2.82
N VAL A 146 -5.01 -14.95 -2.43
CA VAL A 146 -3.78 -15.06 -3.24
C VAL A 146 -4.06 -15.77 -4.56
N ALA A 147 -4.85 -16.85 -4.55
CA ALA A 147 -5.24 -17.56 -5.77
C ALA A 147 -6.07 -16.69 -6.74
N ALA A 148 -6.76 -15.67 -6.23
CA ALA A 148 -7.51 -14.68 -7.01
C ALA A 148 -6.65 -13.48 -7.50
N ASP A 149 -5.32 -13.56 -7.40
CA ASP A 149 -4.38 -12.46 -7.69
C ASP A 149 -4.49 -11.29 -6.69
N ALA A 150 -4.80 -11.61 -5.42
CA ALA A 150 -4.84 -10.72 -4.26
C ALA A 150 -5.57 -9.37 -4.49
N PRO A 151 -6.84 -9.37 -4.94
CA PRO A 151 -7.60 -8.14 -5.15
C PRO A 151 -7.94 -7.48 -3.80
N THR A 152 -7.90 -6.15 -3.73
CA THR A 152 -8.08 -5.38 -2.49
C THR A 152 -9.31 -4.46 -2.54
N PRO A 153 -10.51 -4.96 -2.85
CA PRO A 153 -11.70 -4.11 -2.83
C PRO A 153 -11.91 -3.54 -1.42
N SER A 154 -12.51 -2.35 -1.34
CA SER A 154 -12.88 -1.79 -0.03
C SER A 154 -13.93 -2.66 0.67
N GLY A 155 -14.78 -3.38 -0.07
CA GLY A 155 -15.90 -4.16 0.43
C GLY A 155 -17.08 -3.30 0.93
N VAL A 156 -16.98 -1.97 0.88
CA VAL A 156 -17.97 -1.05 1.42
C VAL A 156 -18.75 -0.39 0.29
N GLU A 157 -20.08 -0.50 0.32
CA GLU A 157 -20.96 0.18 -0.63
C GLU A 157 -21.03 1.68 -0.35
N THR A 158 -20.80 2.49 -1.39
CA THR A 158 -20.86 3.96 -1.38
C THR A 158 -21.44 4.46 -2.71
N PHE A 159 -21.63 5.77 -2.86
CA PHE A 159 -22.11 6.37 -4.13
C PHE A 159 -21.13 6.19 -5.31
N TYR A 160 -19.85 5.87 -5.04
CA TYR A 160 -18.79 5.68 -6.05
C TYR A 160 -18.26 4.24 -6.10
N ASN A 161 -18.71 3.37 -5.21
CA ASN A 161 -18.28 1.98 -5.17
C ASN A 161 -19.47 1.05 -4.90
N ARG A 162 -19.68 0.10 -5.80
CA ARG A 162 -20.68 -0.95 -5.65
C ARG A 162 -19.97 -2.31 -5.61
N PRO A 163 -19.82 -2.91 -4.41
CA PRO A 163 -19.14 -4.20 -4.27
C PRO A 163 -19.77 -5.27 -5.16
N ALA A 164 -18.92 -5.99 -5.89
CA ALA A 164 -19.29 -7.16 -6.66
C ALA A 164 -19.46 -8.41 -5.77
N GLU A 165 -20.00 -9.49 -6.33
CA GLU A 165 -20.03 -10.77 -5.65
C GLU A 165 -18.60 -11.24 -5.31
N GLY A 166 -18.35 -11.56 -4.05
CA GLY A 166 -17.03 -11.98 -3.56
C GLY A 166 -16.15 -10.85 -3.02
N ASP A 167 -16.44 -9.58 -3.32
CA ASP A 167 -15.61 -8.44 -2.87
C ASP A 167 -15.52 -8.36 -1.35
N ALA A 168 -16.61 -8.66 -0.63
CA ALA A 168 -16.60 -8.68 0.83
C ALA A 168 -15.58 -9.67 1.38
N ALA A 169 -15.50 -10.88 0.81
CA ALA A 169 -14.53 -11.90 1.25
C ALA A 169 -13.09 -11.47 0.96
N MET A 170 -12.85 -10.83 -0.21
CA MET A 170 -11.53 -10.30 -0.57
C MET A 170 -11.12 -9.12 0.31
N ALA A 171 -12.08 -8.25 0.68
CA ALA A 171 -11.85 -7.15 1.61
C ALA A 171 -11.50 -7.65 3.02
N VAL A 172 -12.16 -8.71 3.50
CA VAL A 172 -11.82 -9.34 4.80
C VAL A 172 -10.41 -9.93 4.76
N ALA A 173 -10.05 -10.65 3.71
CA ALA A 173 -8.70 -11.19 3.55
C ALA A 173 -7.64 -10.07 3.51
N THR A 174 -7.93 -8.97 2.80
CA THR A 174 -7.06 -7.78 2.73
C THR A 174 -6.87 -7.15 4.12
N MET A 175 -7.93 -7.02 4.92
CA MET A 175 -7.85 -6.46 6.27
C MET A 175 -7.02 -7.35 7.20
N ILE A 176 -7.28 -8.66 7.21
CA ILE A 176 -6.52 -9.62 8.02
C ILE A 176 -5.04 -9.59 7.63
N PHE A 177 -4.75 -9.62 6.33
CA PHE A 177 -3.38 -9.61 5.83
C PHE A 177 -2.63 -8.33 6.24
N ASN A 178 -3.24 -7.15 6.05
CA ASN A 178 -2.57 -5.88 6.37
C ASN A 178 -2.39 -5.68 7.89
N ALA A 179 -3.34 -6.12 8.72
CA ALA A 179 -3.16 -6.15 10.17
C ALA A 179 -2.01 -7.09 10.56
N TRP A 180 -1.99 -8.32 10.03
CA TRP A 180 -0.90 -9.25 10.26
C TRP A 180 0.45 -8.68 9.81
N LEU A 181 0.53 -8.05 8.63
CA LEU A 181 1.78 -7.53 8.10
C LEU A 181 2.38 -6.44 8.99
N GLY A 182 1.55 -5.50 9.49
CA GLY A 182 2.02 -4.48 10.42
C GLY A 182 2.47 -5.07 11.76
N HIS A 183 1.77 -6.10 12.27
CA HIS A 183 2.19 -6.83 13.47
C HIS A 183 3.46 -7.64 13.21
N MET A 184 3.64 -8.22 12.03
CA MET A 184 4.83 -8.98 11.65
C MET A 184 6.07 -8.07 11.68
N VAL A 185 5.96 -6.86 11.16
CA VAL A 185 7.02 -5.85 11.24
C VAL A 185 7.29 -5.45 12.69
N GLU A 186 6.26 -5.26 13.51
CA GLU A 186 6.40 -4.94 14.94
C GLU A 186 7.10 -6.06 15.72
N TRP A 187 6.72 -7.33 15.50
CA TRP A 187 7.32 -8.49 16.16
C TRP A 187 8.76 -8.77 15.72
N THR A 188 9.12 -8.44 14.48
CA THR A 188 10.47 -8.73 13.95
C THR A 188 11.48 -7.60 14.21
N LEU A 189 11.01 -6.35 14.30
CA LEU A 189 11.89 -5.17 14.31
C LEU A 189 11.57 -4.18 15.44
N GLY A 190 10.51 -4.41 16.22
CA GLY A 190 9.98 -3.44 17.17
C GLY A 190 10.75 -3.36 18.49
N ASP A 191 11.35 -4.46 18.92
CA ASP A 191 12.19 -4.61 20.11
C ASP A 191 13.67 -4.26 19.86
N GLU A 192 14.07 -4.18 18.60
CA GLU A 192 15.42 -3.86 18.19
C GLU A 192 15.85 -2.42 18.54
N PRO A 193 17.06 -2.23 19.11
CA PRO A 193 17.53 -0.91 19.50
C PRO A 193 17.73 -0.02 18.27
N ARG A 194 16.96 1.07 18.18
CA ARG A 194 17.10 2.08 17.12
C ARG A 194 18.33 2.97 17.35
N THR A 195 19.46 2.58 16.80
CA THR A 195 20.69 3.38 16.71
C THR A 195 20.70 4.22 15.43
N PRO A 196 21.47 5.33 15.35
CA PRO A 196 21.64 6.08 14.10
C PRO A 196 22.11 5.23 12.89
N GLY A 197 22.74 4.07 13.12
CA GLY A 197 23.26 3.19 12.07
C GLY A 197 22.29 2.10 11.57
N ASN A 198 21.19 1.86 12.29
CA ASN A 198 20.14 0.90 11.90
C ASN A 198 18.73 1.54 11.95
N ARG A 199 18.63 2.88 11.80
CA ARG A 199 17.31 3.53 11.70
C ARG A 199 16.64 3.09 10.40
N LEU A 200 15.78 2.10 10.50
CA LEU A 200 14.72 1.87 9.53
C LEU A 200 13.72 3.02 9.71
N THR A 201 13.86 4.06 8.88
CA THR A 201 13.10 5.31 9.04
C THR A 201 11.81 5.35 8.25
N ASP A 202 11.60 4.41 7.34
CA ASP A 202 10.44 4.38 6.45
C ASP A 202 10.01 2.96 6.09
N ASP A 203 8.75 2.85 5.64
CA ASP A 203 8.13 1.59 5.24
C ASP A 203 8.88 0.89 4.10
N ARG A 204 9.57 1.66 3.24
CA ARG A 204 10.34 1.15 2.10
C ARG A 204 11.51 0.30 2.57
N THR A 205 12.22 0.79 3.58
CA THR A 205 13.37 0.09 4.16
C THR A 205 12.89 -1.06 5.04
N GLU A 206 11.84 -0.86 5.83
CA GLU A 206 11.23 -1.92 6.66
C GLU A 206 10.73 -3.09 5.80
N GLY A 207 9.97 -2.84 4.74
CA GLY A 207 9.46 -3.87 3.84
C GLY A 207 10.58 -4.61 3.09
N ARG A 208 11.65 -3.91 2.68
CA ARG A 208 12.82 -4.54 2.05
C ARG A 208 13.60 -5.40 3.04
N THR A 209 13.76 -4.93 4.28
CA THR A 209 14.37 -5.70 5.36
C THR A 209 13.56 -6.98 5.59
N LEU A 210 12.25 -6.87 5.78
CA LEU A 210 11.37 -8.02 6.00
C LEU A 210 11.47 -9.05 4.85
N ASP A 211 11.45 -8.61 3.58
CA ASP A 211 11.66 -9.53 2.44
C ASP A 211 13.01 -10.24 2.52
N ASN A 212 14.09 -9.50 2.80
CA ASN A 212 15.43 -10.09 2.91
C ASN A 212 15.53 -11.10 4.06
N LEU A 213 14.92 -10.81 5.21
CA LEU A 213 14.91 -11.72 6.36
C LEU A 213 14.14 -13.01 6.03
N LEU A 214 12.92 -12.90 5.49
CA LEU A 214 12.08 -14.05 5.16
C LEU A 214 12.64 -14.89 4.02
N ALA A 215 13.17 -14.26 2.98
CA ALA A 215 13.78 -14.95 1.84
C ALA A 215 15.21 -15.44 2.10
N GLY A 216 15.82 -14.99 3.21
CA GLY A 216 17.12 -15.43 3.68
C GLY A 216 17.06 -16.63 4.63
N ARG A 217 15.87 -17.17 4.91
CA ARG A 217 15.69 -18.40 5.69
C ARG A 217 16.19 -19.63 4.93
N GLY A 218 16.71 -20.59 5.68
CA GLY A 218 17.15 -21.90 5.19
C GLY A 218 18.67 -22.05 5.10
N PRO A 219 19.11 -23.25 4.68
CA PRO A 219 20.51 -23.65 4.77
C PRO A 219 21.40 -22.81 3.85
N GLY A 220 22.58 -22.45 4.34
CA GLY A 220 23.62 -21.79 3.55
C GLY A 220 23.42 -20.30 3.34
N ASN A 221 22.57 -19.65 4.15
CA ASN A 221 22.33 -18.21 4.13
C ASN A 221 22.00 -17.66 2.72
N PRO A 222 20.83 -18.01 2.14
CA PRO A 222 20.49 -17.71 0.74
C PRO A 222 20.57 -16.23 0.33
N ARG A 223 20.38 -15.31 1.29
CA ARG A 223 20.47 -13.85 1.07
C ARG A 223 21.75 -13.23 1.63
N ASN A 224 22.72 -14.05 2.07
CA ASN A 224 23.98 -13.61 2.66
C ASN A 224 23.78 -12.55 3.77
N LEU A 225 22.79 -12.78 4.64
CA LEU A 225 22.46 -11.90 5.75
C LEU A 225 23.58 -11.96 6.80
N THR A 226 24.05 -10.79 7.25
CA THR A 226 25.00 -10.70 8.38
C THR A 226 24.36 -11.19 9.68
N SER A 227 23.04 -11.11 9.80
CA SER A 227 22.26 -11.55 10.95
C SER A 227 21.87 -13.03 10.91
N TRP A 228 22.31 -13.79 9.90
CA TRP A 228 21.97 -15.22 9.80
C TRP A 228 22.69 -16.05 10.86
N ASP A 229 21.94 -16.87 11.56
CA ASP A 229 22.42 -17.80 12.58
C ASP A 229 22.42 -19.24 12.03
N PRO A 230 23.57 -19.95 12.06
CA PRO A 230 23.64 -21.35 11.64
C PRO A 230 22.80 -22.32 12.48
N ASP A 231 22.47 -21.99 13.73
CA ASP A 231 21.75 -22.91 14.60
C ASP A 231 20.23 -22.90 14.29
N THR A 232 19.68 -21.76 13.87
CA THR A 232 18.27 -21.61 13.46
C THR A 232 18.07 -21.61 11.94
N GLU A 233 19.16 -21.48 11.17
CA GLU A 233 19.17 -21.28 9.72
C GLU A 233 18.39 -20.06 9.24
N GLU A 234 18.25 -19.04 10.07
CA GLU A 234 17.53 -17.81 9.75
C GLU A 234 18.13 -16.60 10.47
N SER A 235 17.48 -15.45 10.34
CA SER A 235 17.97 -14.21 10.94
C SER A 235 17.69 -14.16 12.44
N VAL A 236 18.67 -13.72 13.24
CA VAL A 236 18.50 -13.46 14.69
C VAL A 236 17.42 -12.42 15.01
N PHE A 237 17.00 -11.62 14.03
CA PHE A 237 15.87 -10.69 14.17
C PHE A 237 14.50 -11.36 14.35
N PHE A 238 14.40 -12.69 14.22
CA PHE A 238 13.18 -13.42 14.59
C PHE A 238 13.17 -13.86 16.07
N ASP A 239 14.24 -13.58 16.82
CA ASP A 239 14.29 -13.75 18.27
C ASP A 239 13.63 -12.55 18.96
N VAL A 240 12.90 -12.78 20.05
CA VAL A 240 12.29 -11.70 20.84
C VAL A 240 13.27 -11.26 21.93
N LEU A 241 13.79 -10.04 21.83
CA LEU A 241 14.77 -9.55 22.78
C LEU A 241 14.20 -9.44 24.21
N GLY A 242 14.88 -10.11 25.14
CA GLY A 242 14.59 -10.03 26.57
C GLY A 242 13.74 -11.19 27.12
N THR A 243 13.44 -12.20 26.30
CA THR A 243 12.96 -13.52 26.72
C THR A 243 14.13 -14.48 26.94
N GLU A 244 13.89 -15.62 27.60
CA GLU A 244 14.88 -16.70 27.69
C GLU A 244 14.77 -17.65 26.50
N GLU A 245 13.54 -17.78 25.99
CA GLU A 245 13.19 -18.49 24.77
C GLU A 245 13.79 -17.81 23.54
N VAL A 246 14.30 -18.61 22.61
CA VAL A 246 14.65 -18.16 21.26
C VAL A 246 13.54 -18.60 20.32
N GLU A 247 12.83 -17.64 19.76
CA GLU A 247 11.80 -17.86 18.74
C GLU A 247 12.41 -18.11 17.36
N ASN A 248 11.63 -18.79 16.52
CA ASN A 248 11.92 -18.89 15.10
C ASN A 248 10.92 -18.08 14.27
N SER A 249 11.18 -17.87 12.99
CA SER A 249 10.32 -17.05 12.14
C SER A 249 8.87 -17.55 12.04
N ASP A 250 8.64 -18.86 12.01
CA ASP A 250 7.29 -19.42 11.95
C ASP A 250 6.51 -19.16 13.25
N GLU A 251 7.20 -19.21 14.40
CA GLU A 251 6.65 -18.81 15.69
C GLU A 251 6.29 -17.31 15.70
N VAL A 252 7.20 -16.44 15.26
CA VAL A 252 6.96 -15.00 15.15
C VAL A 252 5.79 -14.68 14.22
N ILE A 253 5.70 -15.34 13.07
CA ILE A 253 4.59 -15.16 12.11
C ILE A 253 3.24 -15.47 12.77
N LEU A 254 3.16 -16.54 13.57
CA LEU A 254 1.94 -16.95 14.25
C LEU A 254 1.62 -16.10 15.47
N LEU A 255 2.63 -15.62 16.20
CA LEU A 255 2.45 -14.65 17.30
C LEU A 255 1.89 -13.33 16.74
N ALA A 256 2.49 -12.83 15.66
CA ALA A 256 1.98 -11.65 14.95
C ALA A 256 0.54 -11.86 14.44
N LEU A 257 0.20 -13.06 13.97
CA LEU A 257 -1.17 -13.37 13.56
C LEU A 257 -2.13 -13.36 14.74
N ALA A 258 -1.78 -14.00 15.86
CA ALA A 258 -2.61 -14.00 17.05
C ALA A 258 -2.91 -12.56 17.53
N ASP A 259 -1.89 -11.72 17.63
CA ASP A 259 -2.04 -10.32 18.04
C ASP A 259 -2.87 -9.49 17.04
N ALA A 260 -2.66 -9.69 15.73
CA ALA A 260 -3.44 -9.01 14.71
C ALA A 260 -4.93 -9.37 14.80
N LEU A 261 -5.23 -10.65 15.02
CA LEU A 261 -6.61 -11.11 15.15
C LEU A 261 -7.25 -10.63 16.47
N ASP A 262 -6.49 -10.55 17.55
CA ASP A 262 -6.97 -9.99 18.82
C ASP A 262 -7.23 -8.48 18.71
N PHE A 263 -6.36 -7.75 18.01
CA PHE A 263 -6.57 -6.36 17.67
C PHE A 263 -7.84 -6.16 16.83
N LEU A 264 -8.02 -6.94 15.76
CA LEU A 264 -9.20 -6.84 14.89
C LEU A 264 -10.51 -7.20 15.61
N ALA A 265 -10.47 -8.19 16.51
CA ALA A 265 -11.64 -8.54 17.33
C ALA A 265 -11.94 -7.51 18.42
N GLY A 266 -10.92 -6.81 18.91
CA GLY A 266 -11.01 -5.80 19.95
C GLY A 266 -11.95 -4.63 19.61
N PRO A 267 -12.38 -3.82 20.59
CA PRO A 267 -13.29 -2.72 20.35
C PRO A 267 -12.66 -1.64 19.44
N PRO A 268 -13.49 -0.84 18.75
CA PRO A 268 -13.01 0.40 18.12
C PRO A 268 -12.31 1.29 19.14
N ALA A 269 -11.18 1.88 18.73
CA ALA A 269 -10.46 2.84 19.56
C ALA A 269 -11.12 4.22 19.49
N GLU A 270 -11.46 4.63 18.26
CA GLU A 270 -12.21 5.83 17.90
C GLU A 270 -13.10 5.52 16.68
N ASP A 271 -13.88 6.50 16.23
CA ASP A 271 -14.73 6.37 15.04
C ASP A 271 -13.87 6.03 13.81
N GLY A 272 -14.10 4.86 13.22
CA GLY A 272 -13.32 4.39 12.06
C GLY A 272 -11.91 3.89 12.37
N GLU A 273 -11.50 3.80 13.63
CA GLU A 273 -10.16 3.37 14.06
C GLU A 273 -10.19 2.18 15.05
N GLY A 274 -9.10 1.42 15.13
CA GLY A 274 -8.99 0.26 16.02
C GLY A 274 -9.69 -1.00 15.51
N GLY A 275 -10.05 -1.91 16.42
CA GLY A 275 -10.71 -3.17 16.08
C GLY A 275 -12.20 -3.02 15.75
N PHE A 276 -12.87 -4.12 15.42
CA PHE A 276 -14.28 -4.17 14.98
C PHE A 276 -15.27 -4.47 16.12
N GLY A 277 -14.79 -4.83 17.30
CA GLY A 277 -15.60 -5.16 18.47
C GLY A 277 -16.36 -6.48 18.34
N THR A 278 -15.91 -7.38 17.46
CA THR A 278 -16.53 -8.67 17.17
C THR A 278 -15.49 -9.68 16.68
N ASP A 279 -15.63 -10.94 17.12
CA ASP A 279 -14.85 -12.08 16.61
C ASP A 279 -15.32 -12.56 15.23
N ASP A 280 -16.43 -12.03 14.73
CA ASP A 280 -16.94 -12.32 13.39
C ASP A 280 -16.07 -11.66 12.32
N MET A 281 -15.17 -12.45 11.74
CA MET A 281 -14.26 -12.03 10.67
C MET A 281 -14.99 -11.44 9.46
N ASP A 282 -16.23 -11.84 9.17
CA ASP A 282 -16.96 -11.36 8.00
C ASP A 282 -17.36 -9.87 8.13
N ALA A 283 -17.29 -9.31 9.35
CA ALA A 283 -17.47 -7.89 9.60
C ALA A 283 -16.22 -7.04 9.33
N TRP A 284 -15.05 -7.65 9.17
CA TRP A 284 -13.75 -6.96 9.12
C TRP A 284 -13.41 -6.44 7.71
N LEU A 285 -14.30 -5.63 7.13
CA LEU A 285 -14.13 -5.10 5.78
C LEU A 285 -12.98 -4.06 5.75
N TRP A 286 -12.06 -4.23 4.80
CA TRP A 286 -10.91 -3.35 4.59
C TRP A 286 -11.29 -1.87 4.55
N GLY A 287 -12.30 -1.50 3.76
CA GLY A 287 -12.74 -0.12 3.58
C GLY A 287 -13.37 0.53 4.82
N LEU A 288 -13.65 -0.22 5.89
CA LEU A 288 -14.10 0.34 7.16
C LEU A 288 -12.94 0.87 8.03
N ARG A 289 -11.70 0.56 7.67
CA ARG A 289 -10.47 1.07 8.32
C ARG A 289 -9.53 1.75 7.34
N HIS A 290 -9.52 1.30 6.09
CA HIS A 290 -8.71 1.88 5.03
C HIS A 290 -9.48 2.96 4.26
N THR A 291 -9.22 4.20 4.66
CA THR A 291 -9.88 5.37 4.08
C THR A 291 -8.87 6.42 3.63
N VAL A 292 -9.28 7.22 2.64
CA VAL A 292 -8.61 8.48 2.28
C VAL A 292 -9.28 9.63 3.00
N ARG A 293 -8.46 10.55 3.52
CA ARG A 293 -8.94 11.83 4.07
C ARG A 293 -8.44 13.00 3.24
N PHE A 294 -9.36 13.88 2.86
CA PHE A 294 -9.01 15.14 2.19
C PHE A 294 -8.96 16.24 3.26
N GLU A 295 -7.78 16.45 3.84
CA GLU A 295 -7.57 17.43 4.91
C GLU A 295 -6.74 18.62 4.42
N SER A 296 -6.83 19.75 5.13
CA SER A 296 -5.94 20.89 4.86
C SER A 296 -4.50 20.53 5.19
N ILE A 297 -3.57 20.85 4.29
CA ILE A 297 -2.13 20.66 4.55
C ILE A 297 -1.66 21.45 5.77
N LEU A 298 -2.40 22.48 6.19
CA LEU A 298 -2.09 23.31 7.36
C LEU A 298 -2.52 22.66 8.68
N ALA A 299 -3.39 21.64 8.65
CA ALA A 299 -3.91 21.01 9.87
C ALA A 299 -2.80 20.45 10.77
N PRO A 300 -1.78 19.73 10.25
CA PRO A 300 -0.66 19.26 11.08
C PRO A 300 0.24 20.39 11.60
N PHE A 301 0.37 21.51 10.88
CA PHE A 301 1.27 22.61 11.25
C PHE A 301 0.66 23.55 12.30
N VAL A 302 -0.66 23.76 12.24
CA VAL A 302 -1.36 24.72 13.10
C VAL A 302 -1.87 24.06 14.37
N GLY A 303 -2.13 22.74 14.35
CA GLY A 303 -2.71 22.01 15.49
C GLY A 303 -3.99 22.67 16.00
N ASP A 304 -4.31 22.45 17.28
CA ASP A 304 -5.43 23.13 17.96
C ASP A 304 -5.04 24.49 18.56
N ILE A 305 -4.08 25.19 17.93
CA ILE A 305 -3.71 26.53 18.37
C ILE A 305 -4.90 27.45 18.09
N GLY A 306 -5.54 27.95 19.16
CA GLY A 306 -6.45 29.11 19.11
C GLY A 306 -7.75 28.92 18.33
N GLY A 307 -8.28 27.69 18.19
CA GLY A 307 -9.54 27.43 17.49
C GLY A 307 -9.44 27.49 15.96
N PHE A 308 -8.23 27.57 15.40
CA PHE A 308 -8.01 27.45 13.96
C PHE A 308 -8.31 26.04 13.43
N GLY A 309 -8.32 25.00 14.28
CA GLY A 309 -8.75 23.66 13.89
C GLY A 309 -10.15 23.65 13.25
N ALA A 310 -11.12 24.35 13.84
CA ALA A 310 -12.48 24.50 13.30
C ALA A 310 -12.56 25.34 12.00
N LEU A 311 -11.53 26.13 11.70
CA LEU A 311 -11.40 26.80 10.40
C LEU A 311 -10.84 25.83 9.36
N LEU A 312 -9.85 25.02 9.74
CA LEU A 312 -9.19 24.07 8.86
C LEU A 312 -10.10 22.91 8.44
N THR A 313 -11.00 22.46 9.32
CA THR A 313 -12.04 21.48 8.97
C THR A 313 -12.96 21.93 7.84
N ARG A 314 -13.14 23.25 7.64
CA ARG A 314 -13.95 23.79 6.51
C ARG A 314 -13.31 23.57 5.14
N PHE A 315 -12.01 23.30 5.11
CA PHE A 315 -11.28 22.97 3.89
C PHE A 315 -11.22 21.46 3.65
N GLY A 316 -11.71 20.66 4.59
CA GLY A 316 -11.75 19.21 4.45
C GLY A 316 -12.93 18.75 3.61
N ILE A 317 -12.76 17.64 2.89
CA ILE A 317 -13.84 16.91 2.22
C ILE A 317 -14.00 15.61 2.99
N THR A 318 -15.17 15.40 3.58
CA THR A 318 -15.44 14.30 4.51
C THR A 318 -16.81 13.69 4.22
N PRO A 319 -17.10 12.48 4.72
CA PRO A 319 -18.44 11.89 4.66
C PRO A 319 -19.56 12.79 5.23
N ASP A 320 -19.25 13.73 6.13
CA ASP A 320 -20.26 14.68 6.65
C ASP A 320 -20.74 15.69 5.59
N ASN A 321 -19.85 16.13 4.69
CA ASN A 321 -20.16 17.14 3.67
C ASN A 321 -20.32 16.57 2.26
N LEU A 322 -19.88 15.33 2.03
CA LEU A 322 -20.17 14.51 0.87
C LEU A 322 -20.59 13.11 1.34
N PRO A 323 -21.87 12.93 1.70
CA PRO A 323 -22.40 11.67 2.26
C PRO A 323 -22.12 10.45 1.39
N LEU A 324 -21.77 9.34 2.04
CA LEU A 324 -21.45 8.07 1.35
C LEU A 324 -22.63 7.45 0.59
N THR A 325 -23.86 7.88 0.89
CA THR A 325 -25.10 7.42 0.27
C THR A 325 -26.06 8.59 0.05
N GLU A 326 -26.97 8.48 -0.94
CA GLU A 326 -27.98 9.52 -1.21
C GLU A 326 -28.97 9.74 -0.05
N GLY A 327 -29.18 8.71 0.78
CA GLY A 327 -30.06 8.75 1.96
C GLY A 327 -29.32 8.51 3.28
N PRO A 328 -29.98 8.73 4.43
CA PRO A 328 -29.38 8.50 5.73
C PRO A 328 -29.09 7.01 5.95
N LEU A 329 -27.91 6.71 6.50
CA LEU A 329 -27.50 5.36 6.89
C LEU A 329 -28.33 4.86 8.09
N PRO A 330 -28.77 3.58 8.11
CA PRO A 330 -29.48 2.97 9.24
C PRO A 330 -28.72 3.08 10.56
N GLN A 331 -29.44 3.05 11.69
CA GLN A 331 -28.80 2.97 13.00
C GLN A 331 -27.99 1.66 13.10
N GLY A 332 -26.73 1.76 13.56
CA GLY A 332 -25.82 0.63 13.67
C GLY A 332 -25.11 0.26 12.37
N ASP A 333 -25.30 1.01 11.28
CA ASP A 333 -24.49 0.85 10.07
C ASP A 333 -23.06 1.37 10.33
N PRO A 334 -22.01 0.54 10.16
CA PRO A 334 -20.64 0.92 10.50
C PRO A 334 -20.10 2.06 9.63
N ARG A 335 -20.73 2.37 8.49
CA ARG A 335 -20.34 3.50 7.64
C ARG A 335 -20.62 4.86 8.28
N ARG A 336 -21.44 4.90 9.35
CA ARG A 336 -21.77 6.14 10.07
C ARG A 336 -20.59 6.74 10.82
N ASP A 337 -19.65 5.89 11.22
CA ASP A 337 -18.49 6.27 12.03
C ASP A 337 -17.26 6.52 11.13
N LEU A 338 -17.45 6.55 9.81
CA LEU A 338 -16.35 6.81 8.87
C LEU A 338 -16.06 8.30 8.78
N ILE A 339 -14.81 8.63 9.07
CA ILE A 339 -14.24 9.97 8.98
C ILE A 339 -13.56 10.24 7.62
N GLY A 340 -13.23 9.18 6.88
CA GLY A 340 -12.71 9.24 5.50
C GLY A 340 -13.55 8.44 4.51
N PHE A 341 -13.12 8.44 3.25
CA PHE A 341 -13.77 7.69 2.18
C PHE A 341 -13.15 6.30 2.03
N PRO A 342 -13.91 5.20 2.13
CA PRO A 342 -13.43 3.84 1.89
C PRO A 342 -12.71 3.71 0.55
N ARG A 343 -11.53 3.09 0.56
CA ARG A 343 -10.72 2.92 -0.66
C ARG A 343 -10.28 1.47 -0.86
N PRO A 344 -10.15 1.01 -2.11
CA PRO A 344 -9.37 -0.17 -2.44
C PRO A 344 -7.88 0.16 -2.49
N GLY A 345 -7.04 -0.87 -2.62
CA GLY A 345 -5.59 -0.76 -2.62
C GLY A 345 -5.01 -0.96 -1.24
N ASP A 346 -3.74 -1.37 -1.20
CA ASP A 346 -2.93 -1.46 0.00
C ASP A 346 -1.47 -1.10 -0.31
N GLN A 347 -0.57 -1.40 0.62
CA GLN A 347 0.84 -1.00 0.56
C GLN A 347 1.51 -1.45 -0.76
N TYR A 348 2.03 -0.47 -1.51
CA TYR A 348 2.70 -0.66 -2.81
C TYR A 348 1.79 -1.16 -3.94
N SER A 349 0.49 -0.90 -3.90
CA SER A 349 -0.42 -1.05 -5.04
C SER A 349 -0.23 0.06 -6.09
N VAL A 350 -0.59 -0.18 -7.36
CA VAL A 350 -0.36 0.81 -8.44
C VAL A 350 -1.19 2.08 -8.21
N ASP A 351 -2.47 1.91 -7.92
CA ASP A 351 -3.33 2.97 -7.44
C ASP A 351 -3.02 3.28 -5.97
N ASN A 352 -1.95 4.06 -5.78
CA ASN A 352 -1.30 4.25 -4.49
C ASN A 352 -2.29 4.61 -3.37
N ALA A 353 -2.36 3.72 -2.39
CA ALA A 353 -3.19 3.84 -1.19
C ALA A 353 -2.42 3.25 0.00
N ASP A 354 -1.20 3.73 0.21
CA ASP A 354 -0.25 3.16 1.18
C ASP A 354 -0.69 3.45 2.63
N PRO A 355 -1.13 2.44 3.43
CA PRO A 355 -1.41 2.63 4.86
C PRO A 355 -0.13 2.66 5.72
N GLY A 356 1.03 2.34 5.14
CA GLY A 356 2.27 2.08 5.86
C GLY A 356 2.34 0.68 6.46
N LEU A 357 3.42 0.38 7.18
CA LEU A 357 3.66 -0.93 7.81
C LEU A 357 3.45 -0.89 9.32
N ARG A 358 2.49 -0.09 9.78
CA ARG A 358 2.15 0.04 11.20
C ARG A 358 0.99 -0.90 11.55
N PRO A 359 1.00 -1.55 12.72
CA PRO A 359 0.07 -2.64 13.04
C PRO A 359 -1.40 -2.22 13.23
N ARG A 360 -1.67 -0.95 13.53
CA ARG A 360 -2.98 -0.52 14.10
C ARG A 360 -3.63 0.67 13.39
N ASN A 361 -3.01 1.21 12.34
CA ASN A 361 -3.55 2.31 11.54
C ASN A 361 -3.48 1.92 10.07
N PHE A 362 -4.62 2.06 9.38
CA PHE A 362 -4.76 1.66 7.99
C PHE A 362 -5.20 2.81 7.10
N GLU A 363 -5.22 4.05 7.57
CA GLU A 363 -5.56 5.17 6.72
C GLU A 363 -4.38 5.57 5.83
N TYR A 364 -4.68 6.25 4.72
CA TYR A 364 -3.64 6.86 3.91
C TYR A 364 -3.93 8.32 3.61
N ARG A 365 -2.86 9.10 3.55
CA ARG A 365 -2.89 10.55 3.28
C ARG A 365 -2.13 10.93 2.01
N ASP A 366 -1.33 10.01 1.48
CA ASP A 366 -0.50 10.20 0.30
C ASP A 366 -1.02 9.33 -0.84
N GLY A 367 -1.60 9.96 -1.87
CA GLY A 367 -2.17 9.27 -3.03
C GLY A 367 -2.03 10.07 -4.33
N PRO A 368 -2.66 9.62 -5.43
CA PRO A 368 -2.55 10.27 -6.73
C PRO A 368 -3.10 11.70 -6.74
N VAL A 369 -2.21 12.70 -6.70
CA VAL A 369 -2.58 14.13 -6.87
C VAL A 369 -3.11 14.45 -8.27
N LYS A 370 -2.88 13.55 -9.23
CA LYS A 370 -3.43 13.59 -10.58
C LYS A 370 -3.33 12.19 -11.20
N ARG A 371 -4.36 11.76 -11.93
CA ARG A 371 -4.24 10.68 -12.92
C ARG A 371 -4.38 11.28 -14.31
N LEU A 372 -3.53 10.86 -15.25
CA LEU A 372 -3.44 11.43 -16.59
C LEU A 372 -3.06 10.34 -17.58
N VAL A 373 -3.81 10.28 -18.68
CA VAL A 373 -3.48 9.44 -19.83
C VAL A 373 -3.55 10.32 -21.07
N ILE A 374 -2.55 10.22 -21.94
CA ILE A 374 -2.47 10.97 -23.20
C ILE A 374 -2.13 10.00 -24.33
N ALA A 375 -2.91 10.03 -25.40
CA ALA A 375 -2.61 9.40 -26.67
C ALA A 375 -2.13 10.45 -27.68
N LEU A 376 -1.00 10.19 -28.32
CA LEU A 376 -0.43 11.00 -29.39
C LEU A 376 -0.58 10.25 -30.70
N HIS A 377 -1.34 10.81 -31.65
CA HIS A 377 -1.60 10.16 -32.93
C HIS A 377 -0.65 10.67 -34.03
N PRO A 378 -0.31 9.83 -35.03
CA PRO A 378 0.55 10.24 -36.15
C PRO A 378 0.03 11.41 -36.98
N ASP A 379 -1.29 11.65 -36.97
CA ASP A 379 -1.95 12.77 -37.65
C ASP A 379 -1.91 14.08 -36.84
N GLY A 380 -1.27 14.09 -35.67
CA GLY A 380 -1.18 15.24 -34.78
C GLY A 380 -2.37 15.41 -33.84
N ARG A 381 -3.37 14.51 -33.87
CA ARG A 381 -4.45 14.50 -32.87
C ARG A 381 -3.90 14.08 -31.51
N VAL A 382 -4.39 14.74 -30.47
CA VAL A 382 -4.11 14.45 -29.07
C VAL A 382 -5.44 14.16 -28.39
N GLU A 383 -5.49 13.04 -27.68
CA GLU A 383 -6.63 12.66 -26.85
C GLU A 383 -6.13 12.29 -25.46
N GLY A 384 -7.00 12.37 -24.47
CA GLY A 384 -6.61 12.00 -23.14
C GLY A 384 -7.73 12.19 -22.14
N GLN A 385 -7.38 11.90 -20.90
CA GLN A 385 -8.25 12.11 -19.75
C GLN A 385 -7.40 12.48 -18.55
N ASN A 386 -7.98 13.25 -17.64
CA ASN A 386 -7.35 13.60 -16.38
C ASN A 386 -8.36 13.75 -15.24
N ILE A 387 -7.86 13.57 -14.03
CA ILE A 387 -8.63 13.79 -12.81
C ILE A 387 -7.70 14.23 -11.68
N ILE A 388 -8.24 15.03 -10.74
CA ILE A 388 -7.55 15.45 -9.51
C ILE A 388 -8.41 15.14 -8.28
N PRO A 389 -7.81 14.87 -7.10
CA PRO A 389 -8.53 14.64 -5.85
C PRO A 389 -9.12 15.95 -5.35
N GLY A 390 -10.41 16.20 -5.59
CA GLY A 390 -11.07 17.45 -5.21
C GLY A 390 -11.76 18.12 -6.38
N GLY A 391 -11.25 19.28 -6.77
CA GLY A 391 -11.73 20.09 -7.87
C GLY A 391 -10.71 21.17 -8.24
N GLN A 392 -10.91 21.84 -9.37
CA GLN A 392 -9.92 22.78 -9.92
C GLN A 392 -9.74 24.04 -9.06
N SER A 393 -10.71 24.37 -8.21
CA SER A 393 -10.71 25.56 -7.37
C SER A 393 -10.30 25.23 -5.94
N GLY A 394 -9.41 26.03 -5.33
CA GLY A 394 -9.12 25.99 -3.89
C GLY A 394 -10.10 26.79 -3.02
N LEU A 395 -11.07 27.50 -3.62
CA LEU A 395 -12.11 28.23 -2.90
C LEU A 395 -13.26 27.30 -2.53
N THR A 396 -13.52 27.09 -1.24
CA THR A 396 -14.56 26.18 -0.71
C THR A 396 -15.99 26.57 -1.12
N SER A 397 -16.22 27.82 -1.51
CA SER A 397 -17.50 28.31 -2.02
C SER A 397 -17.69 28.08 -3.53
N SER A 398 -16.64 27.66 -4.24
CA SER A 398 -16.73 27.40 -5.68
C SER A 398 -17.44 26.07 -5.93
N PRO A 399 -18.30 25.98 -6.97
CA PRO A 399 -18.84 24.68 -7.39
C PRO A 399 -17.74 23.73 -7.87
N HIS A 400 -16.53 24.24 -8.18
CA HIS A 400 -15.38 23.46 -8.64
C HIS A 400 -14.39 23.11 -7.51
N PHE A 401 -14.83 23.13 -6.25
CA PHE A 401 -14.00 22.73 -5.11
C PHE A 401 -13.97 21.20 -4.91
N THR A 402 -15.10 20.53 -5.10
CA THR A 402 -15.28 19.09 -4.86
C THR A 402 -15.86 18.32 -6.04
N ASP A 403 -16.02 18.95 -7.20
CA ASP A 403 -16.76 18.40 -8.36
C ASP A 403 -16.09 17.19 -9.03
N GLN A 404 -14.84 16.90 -8.72
CA GLN A 404 -14.10 15.73 -9.24
C GLN A 404 -13.92 14.62 -8.20
N VAL A 405 -14.28 14.84 -6.93
CA VAL A 405 -14.06 13.88 -5.83
C VAL A 405 -14.70 12.54 -6.13
N ALA A 406 -15.96 12.54 -6.58
CA ALA A 406 -16.70 11.33 -6.88
C ALA A 406 -16.00 10.46 -7.93
N LEU A 407 -15.58 11.07 -9.04
CA LEU A 407 -14.87 10.39 -10.11
C LEU A 407 -13.50 9.91 -9.65
N TRP A 408 -12.76 10.75 -8.91
CA TRP A 408 -11.45 10.38 -8.40
C TRP A 408 -11.50 9.19 -7.43
N LEU A 409 -12.50 9.13 -6.56
CA LEU A 409 -12.73 8.01 -5.62
C LEU A 409 -13.11 6.72 -6.36
N GLY A 410 -13.90 6.83 -7.43
CA GLY A 410 -14.30 5.72 -8.30
C GLY A 410 -13.28 5.32 -9.38
N ASN A 411 -12.07 5.90 -9.37
CA ASN A 411 -11.05 5.70 -10.41
C ASN A 411 -11.51 6.04 -11.84
N GLU A 412 -12.42 7.00 -11.95
CA GLU A 412 -12.89 7.58 -13.21
C GLU A 412 -12.18 8.91 -13.50
N ALA A 413 -12.21 9.35 -14.76
CA ALA A 413 -11.55 10.57 -15.19
C ALA A 413 -12.38 11.41 -16.18
N LEU A 414 -12.08 12.71 -16.24
CA LEU A 414 -12.70 13.63 -17.18
C LEU A 414 -11.92 13.66 -18.50
N PRO A 415 -12.59 13.86 -19.66
CA PRO A 415 -11.91 13.99 -20.93
C PRO A 415 -11.03 15.25 -20.98
N LEU A 416 -9.82 15.11 -21.51
CA LEU A 416 -8.90 16.22 -21.75
C LEU A 416 -9.28 16.93 -23.05
N ARG A 417 -9.77 18.17 -22.94
CA ARG A 417 -9.98 19.07 -24.09
C ARG A 417 -8.67 19.74 -24.45
N PHE A 418 -7.99 19.24 -25.48
CA PHE A 418 -6.67 19.72 -25.88
C PHE A 418 -6.74 20.74 -27.02
N HIS A 419 -7.59 20.49 -28.02
CA HIS A 419 -7.72 21.37 -29.18
C HIS A 419 -8.61 22.57 -28.88
N LEU A 420 -8.35 23.69 -29.56
CA LEU A 420 -9.04 24.96 -29.30
C LEU A 420 -10.57 24.85 -29.46
N ASP A 421 -11.02 24.14 -30.48
CA ASP A 421 -12.45 23.88 -30.72
C ASP A 421 -13.10 23.11 -29.58
N GLN A 422 -12.44 22.07 -29.06
CA GLN A 422 -12.90 21.31 -27.89
C GLN A 422 -12.96 22.19 -26.64
N VAL A 423 -11.94 23.03 -26.43
CA VAL A 423 -11.90 23.97 -25.29
C VAL A 423 -13.04 24.99 -25.39
N VAL A 424 -13.29 25.53 -26.59
CA VAL A 424 -14.37 26.51 -26.84
C VAL A 424 -15.75 25.86 -26.68
N GLU A 425 -15.96 24.67 -27.23
CA GLU A 425 -17.20 23.89 -27.03
C GLU A 425 -17.47 23.64 -25.55
N GLY A 426 -16.40 23.39 -24.80
CA GLY A 426 -16.43 23.08 -23.39
C GLY A 426 -16.49 24.26 -22.42
N ALA A 427 -16.35 25.49 -22.91
CA ALA A 427 -16.11 26.65 -22.06
C ALA A 427 -17.37 27.04 -21.27
N VAL A 428 -17.23 27.12 -19.94
CA VAL A 428 -18.27 27.65 -19.03
C VAL A 428 -18.11 29.15 -18.77
N GLY A 429 -16.97 29.74 -19.18
CA GLY A 429 -16.66 31.15 -19.03
C GLY A 429 -15.46 31.56 -19.88
N ARG A 430 -15.28 32.87 -20.10
CA ARG A 430 -14.14 33.44 -20.82
C ARG A 430 -13.75 34.78 -20.19
N GLU A 431 -12.49 34.88 -19.79
CA GLU A 431 -11.86 36.15 -19.42
C GLU A 431 -10.83 36.56 -20.47
N VAL A 432 -10.73 37.86 -20.71
CA VAL A 432 -9.74 38.44 -21.62
C VAL A 432 -8.95 39.47 -20.83
N TYR A 433 -7.67 39.18 -20.62
CA TYR A 433 -6.72 40.09 -20.00
C TYR A 433 -6.13 40.98 -21.08
N LEU A 434 -6.38 42.29 -20.97
CA LEU A 434 -5.77 43.29 -21.84
C LEU A 434 -4.60 43.96 -21.10
N PRO A 435 -3.50 44.30 -21.80
CA PRO A 435 -2.34 44.97 -21.21
C PRO A 435 -2.64 46.30 -20.53
#